data_AF-A0A532TYG9-F1
#
_entry.id   AF-A0A532TYG9-F1
#
_cell.length_a   1.000
_cell.length_b   1.000
_cell.length_c   1.000
_cell.angle_alpha   90.00
_cell.angle_beta   90.00
_cell.angle_gamma   90.00
#
_symmetry.space_group_name_H-M   'P 1'
#
loop_
_entity.id
_entity.type
_entity.pdbx_description
1 polymer ?
#
loop_
_entity_poly.entity_id
_entity_poly.type
_entity_poly.pdbx_seq_one_letter_code
_entity_poly.pdbx_strand_id
1 'polypeptide(L)'
;MDTTLPGTYVLVLHMHREATMSIGRLGSFRFPTGYYLYVGSARGPGGLEARVARHLRRRKQPHWHADYLLRKATAVEIWKAPSTKKLECLWADAMLSMPNAKKHVRGFGSSDCGCP
;
A
#
# COMPACT_ATOMS: atom_id res chain seq x y z
N MET A 1 -16.20 -16.25 9.79
CA MET A 1 -15.43 -15.03 10.11
C MET A 1 -16.01 -13.90 9.28
N ASP A 2 -16.42 -12.79 9.90
CA ASP A 2 -17.08 -11.70 9.20
C ASP A 2 -16.10 -11.02 8.23
N THR A 3 -16.29 -11.29 6.93
CA THR A 3 -15.40 -10.87 5.84
C THR A 3 -15.54 -9.38 5.51
N THR A 4 -16.37 -8.63 6.27
CA THR A 4 -16.71 -7.23 5.98
C THR A 4 -16.03 -6.21 6.90
N LEU A 5 -15.25 -6.65 7.88
CA LEU A 5 -14.68 -5.75 8.88
C LEU A 5 -13.75 -4.69 8.24
N PRO A 6 -13.93 -3.40 8.58
CA PRO A 6 -13.02 -2.37 8.14
C PRO A 6 -11.68 -2.51 8.86
N GLY A 7 -10.65 -1.79 8.39
CA GLY A 7 -9.39 -1.72 9.11
C GLY A 7 -8.25 -1.09 8.33
N THR A 8 -7.04 -1.35 8.82
CA THR A 8 -5.77 -0.94 8.21
C THR A 8 -5.02 -2.19 7.73
N TYR A 9 -4.32 -2.07 6.61
CA TYR A 9 -3.45 -3.13 6.09
C TYR A 9 -2.11 -2.57 5.65
N VAL A 10 -1.11 -3.46 5.60
CA VAL A 10 0.18 -3.22 4.95
C VAL A 10 0.36 -4.25 3.86
N LEU A 11 0.65 -3.79 2.66
CA LEU A 11 1.19 -4.65 1.61
C LEU A 11 2.72 -4.61 1.71
N VAL A 12 3.31 -5.76 1.99
CA VAL A 12 4.77 -5.95 1.92
C VAL A 12 5.10 -6.42 0.51
N LEU A 13 5.76 -5.57 -0.24
CA LEU A 13 6.05 -5.78 -1.65
C LEU A 13 7.55 -5.90 -1.86
N HIS A 14 7.97 -6.84 -2.69
CA HIS A 14 9.36 -7.02 -3.06
C HIS A 14 9.59 -6.72 -4.54
N MET A 15 10.45 -5.74 -4.82
CA MET A 15 10.95 -5.43 -6.16
C MET A 15 12.22 -6.22 -6.43
N HIS A 16 12.08 -7.28 -7.23
CA HIS A 16 13.21 -8.13 -7.62
C HIS A 16 14.15 -7.47 -8.64
N ARG A 17 13.63 -6.50 -9.41
CA ARG A 17 14.38 -5.73 -10.40
C ARG A 17 13.95 -4.28 -10.28
N GLU A 18 14.91 -3.38 -10.46
CA GLU A 18 14.57 -1.96 -10.51
C GLU A 18 13.66 -1.65 -11.71
N ALA A 19 12.78 -0.65 -11.55
CA ALA A 19 11.90 -0.22 -12.63
C ALA A 19 11.57 1.27 -12.50
N THR A 20 11.49 1.95 -13.63
CA THR A 20 10.84 3.26 -13.71
C THR A 20 9.37 3.08 -14.00
N MET A 21 8.51 3.70 -13.20
CA MET A 21 7.04 3.58 -13.32
C MET A 21 6.39 4.95 -13.26
N SER A 22 5.42 5.16 -14.16
CA SER A 22 4.52 6.31 -14.10
C SER A 22 3.37 6.00 -13.14
N ILE A 23 3.26 6.80 -12.08
CA ILE A 23 2.29 6.64 -10.99
C ILE A 23 1.19 7.69 -11.17
N GLY A 24 0.21 7.39 -12.02
CA GLY A 24 -0.93 8.28 -12.26
C GLY A 24 -0.50 9.73 -12.53
N ARG A 25 -1.06 10.67 -11.76
CA ARG A 25 -0.73 12.11 -11.85
C ARG A 25 0.53 12.51 -11.06
N LEU A 26 1.11 11.62 -10.24
CA LEU A 26 2.33 11.93 -9.50
C LEU A 26 3.55 12.03 -10.42
N GLY A 27 3.52 11.40 -11.60
CA GLY A 27 4.61 11.40 -12.57
C GLY A 27 5.41 10.10 -12.58
N SER A 28 6.64 10.15 -13.09
CA SER A 28 7.50 8.98 -13.28
C SER A 28 8.61 8.93 -12.23
N PHE A 29 8.76 7.77 -11.59
CA PHE A 29 9.76 7.57 -10.53
C PHE A 29 10.53 6.26 -10.76
N ARG A 30 11.83 6.27 -10.41
CA ARG A 30 12.66 5.07 -10.35
C ARG A 30 12.41 4.36 -9.02
N PHE A 31 12.13 3.06 -9.07
CA PHE A 31 11.99 2.18 -7.90
C PHE A 31 13.15 1.18 -7.93
N PRO A 32 14.17 1.33 -7.06
CA PRO A 32 15.24 0.36 -6.89
C PRO A 32 14.73 -1.03 -6.47
N THR A 33 15.63 -2.02 -6.45
CA THR A 33 15.33 -3.31 -5.82
C THR A 33 15.17 -3.16 -4.32
N GLY A 34 14.37 -4.05 -3.71
CA GLY A 34 14.18 -4.10 -2.27
C GLY A 34 12.72 -4.18 -1.84
N TYR A 35 12.50 -3.96 -0.55
CA TYR A 35 11.19 -4.04 0.08
C TYR A 35 10.50 -2.69 0.12
N TYR A 36 9.20 -2.71 -0.18
CA TYR A 36 8.32 -1.58 -0.14
C TYR A 36 7.11 -1.90 0.73
N LEU A 37 6.80 -0.99 1.64
CA LEU A 37 5.67 -1.10 2.55
C LEU A 37 4.63 -0.09 2.12
N TYR A 38 3.44 -0.56 1.79
CA TYR A 38 2.31 0.30 1.50
C TYR A 38 1.25 0.14 2.59
N VAL A 39 1.05 1.19 3.37
CA VAL A 39 -0.01 1.26 4.38
C VAL A 39 -1.27 1.84 3.75
N GLY A 40 -2.41 1.22 3.99
CA GLY A 40 -3.70 1.73 3.52
C GLY A 40 -4.85 1.35 4.44
N SER A 41 -5.99 2.02 4.27
CA SER A 41 -7.23 1.69 4.96
C SER A 41 -8.26 1.04 4.05
N ALA A 42 -9.08 0.18 4.64
CA ALA A 42 -10.14 -0.57 3.98
C ALA A 42 -11.46 -0.31 4.72
N ARG A 43 -12.10 0.82 4.43
CA ARG A 43 -13.34 1.25 5.11
C ARG A 43 -14.58 1.23 4.20
N GLY A 44 -14.39 0.83 2.95
CA GLY A 44 -15.48 0.71 1.98
C GLY A 44 -16.19 -0.64 2.07
N PRO A 45 -17.16 -0.89 1.19
CA PRO A 45 -17.89 -2.16 1.13
C PRO A 45 -16.95 -3.37 1.05
N GLY A 46 -17.23 -4.40 1.85
CA GLY A 46 -16.44 -5.64 1.93
C GLY A 46 -15.13 -5.53 2.73
N GLY A 47 -14.86 -4.38 3.35
CA GLY A 47 -13.80 -4.24 4.36
C GLY A 47 -12.39 -4.61 3.88
N LEU A 48 -11.58 -5.10 4.81
CA LEU A 48 -10.19 -5.49 4.58
C LEU A 48 -10.03 -6.54 3.49
N GLU A 49 -10.82 -7.62 3.54
CA GLU A 49 -10.68 -8.73 2.60
C GLU A 49 -10.95 -8.28 1.17
N ALA A 50 -12.03 -7.52 0.94
CA ALA A 50 -12.33 -7.01 -0.41
C ALA A 50 -11.23 -6.06 -0.92
N ARG A 51 -10.69 -5.19 -0.05
CA ARG A 51 -9.62 -4.26 -0.44
C ARG A 51 -8.33 -5.00 -0.80
N VAL A 52 -7.91 -5.94 0.05
CA VAL A 52 -6.72 -6.75 -0.18
C VAL A 52 -6.88 -7.62 -1.43
N ALA A 53 -8.01 -8.31 -1.58
CA ALA A 53 -8.30 -9.12 -2.76
C ALA A 53 -8.25 -8.28 -4.06
N ARG A 54 -8.74 -7.04 -4.02
CA ARG A 54 -8.64 -6.13 -5.15
C ARG A 54 -7.19 -5.80 -5.48
N HIS A 55 -6.32 -5.53 -4.50
CA HIS A 55 -4.89 -5.33 -4.75
C HIS A 55 -4.22 -6.57 -5.34
N LEU A 56 -4.57 -7.77 -4.90
CA LEU A 56 -3.97 -8.99 -5.42
C LEU A 56 -4.51 -9.43 -6.79
N ARG A 57 -5.60 -8.83 -7.27
CA ARG A 57 -6.18 -9.18 -8.58
C ARG A 57 -5.19 -8.89 -9.71
N ARG A 58 -4.84 -9.94 -10.47
CA ARG A 58 -3.86 -9.86 -11.59
C ARG A 58 -4.24 -8.86 -12.67
N ARG A 59 -5.49 -8.90 -13.16
CA ARG A 59 -5.99 -8.03 -14.22
C ARG A 59 -6.92 -6.98 -13.64
N LYS A 60 -6.44 -5.76 -13.47
CA LYS A 60 -7.24 -4.61 -12.99
C LYS A 60 -6.69 -3.31 -13.55
N GLN A 61 -7.55 -2.30 -13.64
CA GLN A 61 -7.09 -0.94 -13.83
C GLN A 61 -6.52 -0.43 -12.49
N PRO A 62 -5.32 0.17 -12.48
CA PRO A 62 -4.76 0.78 -11.28
C PRO A 62 -5.70 1.87 -10.76
N HIS A 63 -5.93 1.86 -9.45
CA HIS A 63 -6.75 2.87 -8.81
C HIS A 63 -6.01 3.51 -7.63
N TRP A 64 -5.25 2.72 -6.87
CA TRP A 64 -4.35 3.24 -5.84
C TRP A 64 -2.90 3.18 -6.30
N HIS A 65 -2.04 4.01 -5.72
CA HIS A 65 -0.62 4.05 -6.05
C HIS A 65 0.07 2.68 -5.88
N ALA A 66 -0.33 1.88 -4.87
CA ALA A 66 0.13 0.51 -4.70
C ALA A 66 -0.17 -0.41 -5.90
N ASP A 67 -1.26 -0.18 -6.63
CA ASP A 67 -1.62 -1.01 -7.79
C ASP A 67 -0.61 -0.87 -8.93
N TYR A 68 0.05 0.29 -9.04
CA TYR A 68 1.12 0.49 -10.02
C TYR A 68 2.37 -0.29 -9.63
N LEU A 69 2.75 -0.22 -8.34
CA LEU A 69 3.91 -0.94 -7.81
C LEU A 69 3.72 -2.46 -7.93
N LEU A 70 2.52 -2.97 -7.63
CA LEU A 70 2.12 -4.38 -7.79
C LEU A 70 2.19 -4.91 -9.24
N ARG A 71 2.36 -4.05 -10.26
CA ARG A 71 2.61 -4.52 -11.65
C ARG A 71 4.05 -5.00 -11.85
N LYS A 72 4.97 -4.61 -10.96
CA LYS A 72 6.41 -4.91 -11.06
C LYS A 72 6.96 -5.59 -9.81
N ALA A 73 6.29 -5.42 -8.67
CA ALA A 73 6.63 -6.05 -7.41
C ALA A 73 5.76 -7.29 -7.12
N THR A 74 6.30 -8.20 -6.31
CA THR A 74 5.56 -9.33 -5.77
C THR A 74 5.05 -8.98 -4.37
N ALA A 75 3.77 -9.21 -4.08
CA ALA A 75 3.29 -9.17 -2.70
C ALA A 75 3.79 -10.41 -1.95
N VAL A 76 4.65 -10.21 -0.95
CA VAL A 76 5.23 -11.31 -0.17
C VAL A 76 4.47 -11.54 1.14
N GLU A 77 3.97 -10.48 1.75
CA GLU A 77 3.17 -10.54 2.97
C GLU A 77 2.08 -9.47 2.98
N ILE A 78 1.05 -9.73 3.79
CA ILE A 78 -0.06 -8.81 3.99
C ILE A 78 -0.39 -8.79 5.47
N TRP A 79 -0.12 -7.66 6.12
CA TRP A 79 -0.49 -7.46 7.52
C TRP A 79 -1.85 -6.77 7.58
N LYS A 80 -2.74 -7.27 8.42
CA LYS A 80 -4.12 -6.79 8.54
C LYS A 80 -4.45 -6.51 10.00
N ALA A 81 -5.04 -5.36 10.26
CA ALA A 81 -5.59 -5.00 11.56
C ALA A 81 -7.07 -4.63 11.40
N PRO A 82 -7.99 -5.60 11.56
CA PRO A 82 -9.43 -5.33 11.60
C PRO A 82 -9.74 -4.38 12.75
N SER A 83 -10.31 -3.22 12.42
CA SER A 83 -10.66 -2.21 13.40
C SER A 83 -11.57 -1.15 12.79
N THR A 84 -12.51 -0.66 13.58
CA THR A 84 -13.27 0.56 13.25
C THR A 84 -12.44 1.83 13.49
N LYS A 85 -11.28 1.75 14.15
CA LYS A 85 -10.39 2.92 14.36
C LYS A 85 -9.66 3.29 13.07
N LYS A 86 -9.26 4.57 12.93
CA LYS A 86 -8.40 5.02 11.82
C LYS A 86 -6.94 4.88 12.26
N LEU A 87 -6.30 3.77 11.89
CA LEU A 87 -4.92 3.45 12.31
C LEU A 87 -3.89 3.64 11.18
N GLU A 88 -4.31 4.10 10.00
CA GLU A 88 -3.45 4.24 8.81
C GLU A 88 -2.22 5.12 9.08
N CYS A 89 -2.38 6.32 9.63
CA CYS A 89 -1.24 7.19 9.94
C CYS A 89 -0.35 6.64 11.04
N LEU A 90 -0.94 6.11 12.13
CA LEU A 90 -0.16 5.48 13.21
C LEU A 90 0.76 4.37 12.67
N TRP A 91 0.23 3.57 11.75
CA TRP A 91 1.01 2.51 11.11
C TRP A 91 2.04 3.07 10.13
N ALA A 92 1.69 4.08 9.33
CA ALA A 92 2.64 4.74 8.44
C ALA A 92 3.84 5.34 9.21
N ASP A 93 3.57 6.03 10.31
CA ASP A 93 4.60 6.62 11.18
C ASP A 93 5.47 5.54 11.84
N ALA A 94 4.84 4.47 12.34
CA ALA A 94 5.57 3.33 12.91
C ALA A 94 6.50 2.67 11.86
N MET A 95 6.03 2.51 10.62
CA MET A 95 6.86 1.95 9.54
C MET A 95 8.02 2.87 9.18
N LEU A 96 7.80 4.19 9.15
CA LEU A 96 8.85 5.18 8.86
C LEU A 96 9.86 5.33 10.01
N SER A 97 9.47 4.95 11.22
CA SER A 97 10.36 4.93 12.39
C SER A 97 11.31 3.73 12.39
N MET A 98 11.15 2.76 11.48
CA MET A 98 12.04 1.61 11.37
C MET A 98 13.41 2.01 10.81
N PRO A 99 14.51 1.36 11.23
CA PRO A 99 15.83 1.63 10.69
C PRO A 99 15.87 1.50 9.16
N ASN A 100 16.47 2.49 8.49
CA ASN A 100 16.59 2.59 7.02
C ASN A 100 15.27 2.73 6.26
N ALA A 101 14.12 2.85 6.95
CA ALA A 101 12.87 3.19 6.29
C ALA A 101 12.92 4.64 5.82
N LYS A 102 12.49 4.87 4.59
CA LYS A 102 12.38 6.21 4.02
C LYS A 102 11.20 6.27 3.08
N LYS A 103 10.57 7.44 3.00
CA LYS A 103 9.61 7.70 1.95
C LYS A 103 10.33 7.73 0.60
N HIS A 104 9.85 6.89 -0.31
CA HIS A 104 10.43 6.78 -1.63
C HIS A 104 9.86 7.82 -2.60
N VAL A 105 8.55 8.09 -2.54
CA VAL A 105 7.87 9.05 -3.42
C VAL A 105 6.96 9.96 -2.59
N ARG A 106 7.16 11.27 -2.69
CA ARG A 106 6.30 12.26 -2.03
C ARG A 106 4.89 12.19 -2.62
N GLY A 107 3.87 12.18 -1.76
CA GLY A 107 2.47 12.04 -2.17
C GLY A 107 2.05 10.61 -2.54
N PHE A 108 2.95 9.63 -2.41
CA PHE A 108 2.61 8.22 -2.63
C PHE A 108 1.93 7.64 -1.40
N GLY A 109 0.61 7.51 -1.48
CA GLY A 109 -0.22 7.01 -0.39
C GLY A 109 -1.69 7.29 -0.68
N SER A 110 -2.53 7.23 0.35
CA SER A 110 -3.87 7.81 0.31
C SER A 110 -3.76 9.33 0.38
N SER A 111 -4.59 10.03 -0.40
CA SER A 111 -4.72 11.50 -0.37
C SER A 111 -5.44 12.02 0.88
N ASP A 112 -6.01 11.13 1.69
CA ASP A 112 -6.89 11.47 2.81
C ASP A 112 -6.13 11.91 4.08
N CYS A 113 -4.79 11.82 4.08
CA CYS A 113 -3.97 12.31 5.18
C CYS A 113 -2.62 12.83 4.67
N GLY A 114 -2.20 14.00 5.16
CA GLY A 114 -0.88 14.59 4.89
C GLY A 114 0.23 14.01 5.77
N CYS A 115 0.08 12.75 6.21
CA CYS A 115 0.98 12.13 7.20
C CYS A 115 2.43 12.14 6.66
N PRO A 116 3.41 12.51 7.50
CA PRO A 116 4.75 12.96 7.12
C PRO A 116 5.50 11.93 6.31
#